data_AF-A0A7W0V534-F1
#
_entry.id   AF-A0A7W0V534-F1
#
_cell.length_a   1.000
_cell.length_b   1.000
_cell.length_c   1.000
_cell.angle_alpha   90.00
_cell.angle_beta   90.00
_cell.angle_gamma   90.00
#
_symmetry.space_group_name_H-M   'P 1'
#
loop_
_entity.id
_entity.type
_entity.pdbx_description
1 polymer ?
#
loop_
_entity_poly.entity_id
_entity_poly.type
_entity_poly.pdbx_seq_one_letter_code
_entity_poly.pdbx_strand_id
1 'polypeptide(L)'
;DTPVNVIMRPANRFVAELVGADDLLRRLSLVSVAAAMIALKPGDTVDGNEPVIDLPMRVRPVLSMLLESGAPRVIVRDAGAPVGYLDLPAIQAVSIPQIAAGDGA
;
A
#
# COMPACT_ATOMS: atom_id res chain seq x y z
N ASP A 1 -3.27 -24.95 -18.61
CA ASP A 1 -2.25 -25.11 -17.56
C ASP A 1 -1.53 -23.78 -17.41
N THR A 2 -1.22 -23.36 -16.17
CA THR A 2 -0.61 -22.07 -15.73
C THR A 2 -1.47 -20.78 -15.77
N PRO A 3 -1.37 -19.86 -14.78
CA PRO A 3 -1.23 -20.04 -13.32
C PRO A 3 -2.22 -19.10 -12.56
N VAL A 4 -3.51 -19.45 -12.50
CA VAL A 4 -4.54 -18.70 -11.73
C VAL A 4 -4.86 -19.38 -10.39
N ASN A 5 -3.92 -20.15 -9.83
CA ASN A 5 -4.14 -20.87 -8.56
C ASN A 5 -3.24 -20.42 -7.40
N VAL A 6 -2.59 -19.26 -7.52
CA VAL A 6 -1.80 -18.66 -6.43
C VAL A 6 -2.41 -17.32 -5.97
N ILE A 7 -3.75 -17.21 -5.97
CA ILE A 7 -4.48 -16.08 -5.35
C ILE A 7 -5.61 -16.59 -4.42
N MET A 8 -5.45 -17.79 -3.84
CA MET A 8 -6.45 -18.41 -2.95
C MET A 8 -5.94 -18.77 -1.55
N ARG A 9 -5.13 -17.89 -0.98
CA ARG A 9 -5.05 -17.79 0.48
C ARG A 9 -5.13 -16.31 0.83
N PRO A 10 -6.12 -15.84 1.62
CA PRO A 10 -6.14 -14.45 2.03
C PRO A 10 -4.83 -14.19 2.80
N ALA A 11 -3.92 -13.45 2.19
CA ALA A 11 -2.55 -13.29 2.69
C ALA A 11 -2.47 -12.49 3.99
N ASN A 12 -3.59 -12.03 4.55
CA ASN A 12 -3.73 -11.55 5.92
C ASN A 12 -5.21 -11.28 6.22
N ARG A 13 -5.59 -11.26 7.50
CA ARG A 13 -6.92 -10.82 7.98
C ARG A 13 -7.33 -9.47 7.36
N PHE A 14 -6.36 -8.58 7.15
CA PHE A 14 -6.53 -7.31 6.44
C PHE A 14 -7.07 -7.46 5.01
N VAL A 15 -6.56 -8.42 4.22
CA VAL A 15 -7.04 -8.64 2.84
C VAL A 15 -8.47 -9.20 2.85
N ALA A 16 -8.79 -10.06 3.82
CA ALA A 16 -10.15 -10.57 3.99
C ALA A 16 -11.14 -9.44 4.38
N GLU A 17 -10.75 -8.55 5.29
CA GLU A 17 -11.54 -7.37 5.68
C GLU A 17 -11.68 -6.38 4.51
N LEU A 18 -10.62 -6.18 3.72
CA LEU A 18 -10.62 -5.32 2.54
C LEU A 18 -11.63 -5.76 1.48
N VAL A 19 -11.75 -7.07 1.24
CA VAL A 19 -12.69 -7.64 0.27
C VAL A 19 -14.14 -7.52 0.75
N GLY A 20 -14.37 -7.46 2.07
CA GLY A 20 -15.70 -7.30 2.68
C GLY A 20 -16.12 -5.86 3.00
N ALA A 21 -15.18 -4.90 3.01
CA ALA A 21 -15.40 -3.53 3.47
C ALA A 21 -15.30 -2.49 2.33
N ASP A 22 -16.42 -2.25 1.64
CA ASP A 22 -16.54 -1.21 0.59
C ASP A 22 -16.08 0.17 1.12
N ASP A 23 -16.34 0.46 2.40
CA ASP A 23 -15.94 1.69 3.09
C ASP A 23 -14.41 1.86 3.20
N LEU A 24 -13.64 0.78 3.32
CA LEU A 24 -12.18 0.86 3.47
C LEU A 24 -11.51 1.16 2.12
N LEU A 25 -11.99 0.52 1.04
CA LEU A 25 -11.56 0.81 -0.33
C LEU A 25 -11.93 2.23 -0.77
N ARG A 26 -13.11 2.73 -0.39
CA ARG A 26 -13.52 4.12 -0.62
C ARG A 26 -12.58 5.10 0.06
N ARG A 27 -12.21 4.88 1.33
CA ARG A 27 -11.25 5.74 2.04
C ARG A 27 -9.88 5.74 1.40
N LEU A 28 -9.36 4.57 1.04
CA LEU A 28 -8.07 4.44 0.33
C LEU A 28 -8.07 5.13 -1.04
N SER A 29 -9.24 5.31 -1.66
CA SER A 29 -9.38 6.09 -2.89
C SER A 29 -9.19 7.60 -2.66
N LEU A 30 -9.38 8.09 -1.44
CA LEU A 30 -9.24 9.48 -1.04
C LEU A 30 -7.85 9.80 -0.48
N VAL A 31 -7.13 8.81 0.06
CA VAL A 31 -5.77 8.98 0.58
C VAL A 31 -4.78 9.13 -0.58
N SER A 32 -3.95 10.17 -0.49
CA SER A 32 -2.86 10.41 -1.44
C SER A 32 -1.64 9.59 -1.06
N VAL A 33 -0.95 9.02 -2.05
CA VAL A 33 0.30 8.27 -1.85
C VAL A 33 1.33 9.13 -1.11
N ALA A 34 1.44 10.41 -1.48
CA ALA A 34 2.37 11.34 -0.83
C ALA A 34 2.15 11.47 0.70
N ALA A 35 0.93 11.24 1.19
CA ALA A 35 0.61 11.31 2.63
C ALA A 35 0.81 9.97 3.36
N ALA A 36 0.84 8.85 2.64
CA ALA A 36 0.96 7.50 3.20
C ALA A 36 2.33 6.87 2.99
N MET A 37 3.14 7.41 2.06
CA MET A 37 4.45 6.87 1.73
C MET A 37 5.44 7.04 2.88
N ILE A 38 6.38 6.10 2.96
CA ILE A 38 7.55 6.20 3.81
C ILE A 38 8.65 6.87 2.98
N ALA A 39 9.21 7.97 3.46
CA ALA A 39 10.31 8.65 2.80
C ALA A 39 11.55 7.74 2.74
N LEU A 40 12.17 7.66 1.57
CA LEU A 40 13.43 6.94 1.40
C LEU A 40 14.54 7.65 2.19
N LYS A 41 15.35 6.88 2.91
CA LYS A 41 16.52 7.42 3.61
C LYS A 41 17.75 7.32 2.71
N PRO A 42 18.73 8.22 2.88
CA PRO A 42 20.01 8.09 2.18
C PRO A 42 20.65 6.75 2.54
N GLY A 43 20.74 5.85 1.54
CA GLY A 43 21.25 4.48 1.70
C GLY A 43 20.20 3.38 1.45
N ASP A 44 18.92 3.72 1.30
CA ASP A 44 17.92 2.75 0.83
C ASP A 44 18.23 2.35 -0.62
N THR A 45 18.32 1.04 -0.86
CA THR A 45 18.47 0.48 -2.20
C THR A 45 17.09 0.26 -2.80
N VAL A 46 16.86 0.85 -3.96
CA VAL A 46 15.69 0.55 -4.81
C VAL A 46 16.07 -0.60 -5.73
N ASP A 47 15.40 -1.73 -5.58
CA ASP A 47 15.58 -2.89 -6.43
C ASP A 47 14.84 -2.70 -7.76
N GLY A 48 15.46 -3.12 -8.87
CA GLY A 48 14.85 -3.00 -10.21
C GLY A 48 13.63 -3.90 -10.43
N ASN A 49 13.33 -4.80 -9.49
CA ASN A 49 12.16 -5.68 -9.51
C ASN A 49 10.96 -5.09 -8.74
N GLU A 50 11.13 -3.92 -8.11
CA GLU A 50 10.07 -3.26 -7.38
C GLU A 50 9.22 -2.41 -8.35
N PRO A 51 7.89 -2.55 -8.34
CA PRO A 51 7.02 -1.70 -9.12
C PRO A 51 7.18 -0.24 -8.72
N VAL A 52 7.09 0.65 -9.71
CA VAL A 52 7.34 2.08 -9.53
C VAL A 52 6.10 2.87 -9.96
N ILE A 53 5.77 3.91 -9.20
CA ILE A 53 4.70 4.86 -9.52
C ILE A 53 5.21 6.29 -9.44
N ASP A 54 4.62 7.17 -10.24
CA ASP A 54 4.86 8.60 -10.19
C ASP A 54 3.71 9.34 -9.49
N LEU A 55 4.04 10.38 -8.73
CA LEU A 55 3.04 11.28 -8.16
C LEU A 55 2.44 12.22 -9.24
N PRO A 56 1.17 12.66 -9.08
CA PRO A 56 0.25 12.35 -7.99
C PRO A 56 -0.53 11.04 -8.20
N MET A 57 -0.53 10.18 -7.18
CA MET A 57 -1.29 8.92 -7.17
C MET A 57 -2.11 8.76 -5.87
N ARG A 58 -3.18 7.95 -5.95
CA ARG A 58 -4.00 7.56 -4.79
C ARG A 58 -3.56 6.18 -4.27
N VAL A 59 -3.81 5.89 -3.00
CA VAL A 59 -3.34 4.63 -2.39
C VAL A 59 -4.06 3.40 -2.98
N ARG A 60 -5.34 3.50 -3.32
CA ARG A 60 -6.10 2.38 -3.91
C ARG A 60 -5.43 1.70 -5.12
N PRO A 61 -5.08 2.41 -6.21
CA PRO A 61 -4.44 1.76 -7.37
C PRO A 61 -3.07 1.16 -7.02
N VAL A 62 -2.37 1.74 -6.03
CA VAL A 62 -1.08 1.20 -5.55
C VAL A 62 -1.28 -0.13 -4.82
N LEU A 63 -2.33 -0.23 -4.01
CA LEU A 63 -2.67 -1.48 -3.34
C LEU A 63 -3.02 -2.59 -4.33
N SER A 64 -3.83 -2.29 -5.35
CA SER A 64 -4.12 -3.24 -6.43
C SER A 64 -2.83 -3.74 -7.09
N MET A 65 -1.94 -2.82 -7.45
CA MET A 65 -0.67 -3.15 -8.08
C MET A 65 0.25 -3.97 -7.16
N LEU A 66 0.29 -3.68 -5.86
CA LEU A 66 1.08 -4.45 -4.89
C LEU A 66 0.54 -5.89 -4.78
N LEU A 67 -0.78 -6.06 -4.77
CA LEU A 67 -1.43 -7.38 -4.74
C LEU A 67 -1.24 -8.17 -6.04
N GLU A 68 -1.30 -7.50 -7.20
CA GLU A 68 -1.10 -8.12 -8.52
C GLU A 68 0.37 -8.48 -8.78
N SER A 69 1.29 -7.59 -8.39
CA SER A 69 2.73 -7.78 -8.58
C SER A 69 3.32 -8.79 -7.60
N GLY A 70 2.70 -8.99 -6.43
CA GLY A 70 3.29 -9.78 -5.33
C GLY A 70 4.59 -9.18 -4.76
N ALA A 71 4.91 -7.93 -5.12
CA ALA A 71 6.11 -7.24 -4.64
C ALA A 71 5.95 -6.81 -3.17
N PRO A 72 7.04 -6.76 -2.40
CA PRO A 72 6.98 -6.37 -0.99
C PRO A 72 6.60 -4.90 -0.77
N ARG A 73 6.96 -4.03 -1.73
CA ARG A 73 6.68 -2.58 -1.70
C ARG A 73 6.69 -1.99 -3.11
N VAL A 74 6.13 -0.80 -3.22
CA VAL A 74 6.06 0.01 -4.43
C VAL A 74 6.89 1.27 -4.22
N ILE A 75 7.76 1.59 -5.17
CA ILE A 75 8.59 2.80 -5.13
C ILE A 75 7.80 4.00 -5.64
N VAL A 76 7.83 5.08 -4.88
CA VAL A 76 7.18 6.35 -5.21
C VAL A 76 8.23 7.30 -5.78
N ARG A 77 7.96 7.81 -6.98
CA ARG A 77 8.74 8.85 -7.62
C ARG A 77 7.97 10.17 -7.66
N ASP A 78 8.72 11.26 -7.52
CA ASP A 78 8.26 12.61 -7.79
C ASP A 78 9.16 13.20 -8.88
N ALA A 79 8.57 13.63 -9.99
CA ALA A 79 9.31 14.16 -11.15
C ALA A 79 10.47 13.25 -11.61
N GLY A 80 10.30 11.93 -11.54
CA GLY A 80 11.31 10.93 -11.94
C GLY A 80 12.38 10.60 -10.88
N ALA A 81 12.39 11.27 -9.74
CA ALA A 81 13.28 10.96 -8.61
C ALA A 81 12.56 10.09 -7.57
N PRO A 82 13.16 8.99 -7.08
CA PRO A 82 12.58 8.19 -6.00
C PRO A 82 12.57 9.00 -4.70
N VAL A 83 11.37 9.27 -4.18
CA VAL A 83 11.15 10.08 -2.96
C VAL A 83 10.70 9.23 -1.77
N GLY A 84 10.14 8.06 -2.03
CA GLY A 84 9.57 7.21 -0.99
C GLY A 84 9.24 5.82 -1.49
N TYR A 85 8.67 5.01 -0.61
CA TYR A 85 8.05 3.74 -0.96
C TYR A 85 6.75 3.55 -0.17
N LEU A 86 5.91 2.66 -0.65
CA LEU A 86 4.67 2.27 -0.01
C LEU A 86 4.61 0.74 0.07
N ASP A 87 4.52 0.22 1.28
CA ASP A 87 4.38 -1.21 1.59
C ASP A 87 3.01 -1.50 2.22
N LEU A 88 2.66 -2.78 2.28
CA LEU A 88 1.37 -3.19 2.85
C LEU A 88 1.16 -2.70 4.30
N PRO A 89 2.16 -2.74 5.21
CA PRO A 89 2.09 -2.10 6.53
C PRO A 89 1.75 -0.60 6.51
N ALA A 90 2.39 0.20 5.63
CA ALA A 90 2.08 1.63 5.52
C ALA A 90 0.63 1.86 5.06
N ILE A 91 0.15 1.06 4.10
CA ILE A 91 -1.25 1.12 3.64
C ILE A 91 -2.22 0.76 4.77
N GLN A 92 -1.89 -0.24 5.58
CA GLN A 92 -2.69 -0.62 6.75
C GLN A 92 -2.76 0.50 7.78
N ALA A 93 -1.64 1.16 8.07
CA ALA A 93 -1.56 2.23 9.05
C ALA A 93 -2.48 3.42 8.72
N VAL A 94 -2.67 3.72 7.42
CA VAL A 94 -3.59 4.79 6.98
C VAL A 94 -5.04 4.34 6.79
N SER A 95 -5.28 3.02 6.73
CA SER A 95 -6.61 2.44 6.55
C SER A 95 -7.33 2.20 7.88
N ILE A 96 -6.57 1.85 8.93
CA ILE A 96 -7.10 1.58 10.25
C ILE A 96 -7.31 2.95 10.93
N PRO A 97 -8.53 3.32 11.33
CA PRO A 97 -8.68 4.48 12.18
C PRO A 97 -7.85 4.22 13.44
N GLN A 98 -6.94 5.13 13.76
CA GLN A 98 -6.36 5.20 15.09
C GLN A 98 -7.53 5.36 16.05
N ILE A 99 -8.08 4.24 16.55
CA ILE A 99 -8.93 4.25 17.72
C ILE A 99 -8.01 4.86 18.76
N ALA A 100 -8.31 6.11 19.11
CA ALA A 100 -7.65 6.79 20.19
C ALA A 100 -7.68 5.81 21.36
N ALA A 101 -6.51 5.29 21.73
CA ALA A 101 -6.27 4.88 23.09
C ALA A 101 -6.32 6.17 23.92
N GLY A 102 -7.55 6.64 24.14
CA GLY A 102 -7.91 7.74 25.01
C GLY A 102 -8.68 7.11 26.15
N ASP A 103 -7.94 6.84 27.21
CA ASP A 103 -8.33 7.04 28.61
C ASP A 103 -9.80 6.79 28.97
N GLY A 104 -10.03 5.69 29.68
CA GLY A 104 -11.31 5.34 30.27
C GLY A 104 -11.11 4.58 31.58
N ALA A 105 -10.67 5.34 32.59
CA ALA A 105 -10.86 5.19 34.04
C ALA A 105 -10.69 3.81 34.69
#